data_AF-A0A370DNJ1-F1
#
_entry.id   AF-A0A370DNJ1-F1
#
_cell.length_a   1.000
_cell.length_b   1.000
_cell.length_c   1.000
_cell.angle_alpha   90.00
_cell.angle_beta   90.00
_cell.angle_gamma   90.00
#
_symmetry.space_group_name_H-M   'P 1'
#
loop_
_entity.id
_entity.type
_entity.pdbx_description
1 polymer ?
#
loop_
_entity_poly.entity_id
_entity_poly.type
_entity_poly.pdbx_seq_one_letter_code
_entity_poly.pdbx_strand_id
1 'polypeptide(L)'
;MVNAVSAEVVPPVSAKAGEYFQVAWQGPAYQSDYITVALSGDSPGRYDNYAYTHRGSPARLKAPTKPGEYEVRYIMARGTKILAKRALKVIK
;
A
#
# COMPACT_ATOMS: atom_id res chain seq x y z
N MET A 1 -0.55 19.51 22.18
CA MET A 1 -0.92 18.14 21.74
C MET A 1 -0.22 17.90 20.42
N VAL A 2 0.54 16.82 20.28
CA VAL A 2 1.07 16.44 18.95
C VAL A 2 -0.05 15.69 18.22
N ASN A 3 -0.57 16.24 17.13
CA ASN A 3 -1.52 15.49 16.30
C ASN A 3 -0.78 14.28 15.71
N ALA A 4 -1.30 13.08 15.95
CA ALA A 4 -0.75 11.88 15.36
C ALA A 4 -0.93 11.96 13.83
N VAL A 5 0.14 11.71 13.08
CA VAL A 5 0.08 11.63 11.61
C VAL A 5 -0.71 10.37 11.23
N SER A 6 -1.78 10.53 10.45
CA SER A 6 -2.66 9.45 10.00
C SER A 6 -2.67 9.31 8.48
N ALA A 7 -3.09 8.14 8.00
CA ALA A 7 -3.30 7.86 6.59
C ALA A 7 -4.46 6.87 6.41
N GLU A 8 -4.92 6.72 5.18
CA GLU A 8 -5.90 5.72 4.78
C GLU A 8 -5.52 5.16 3.41
N VAL A 9 -5.81 3.87 3.20
CA VAL A 9 -5.75 3.22 1.89
C VAL A 9 -7.04 2.45 1.67
N VAL A 10 -7.55 2.50 0.44
CA VAL A 10 -8.78 1.86 0.00
C VAL A 10 -8.47 1.06 -1.26
N PRO A 11 -7.87 -0.15 -1.10
CA PRO A 11 -7.71 -1.08 -2.20
C PRO A 11 -9.04 -1.82 -2.50
N PRO A 12 -9.17 -2.49 -3.66
CA PRO A 12 -10.22 -3.48 -3.85
C PRO A 12 -10.04 -4.65 -2.87
N VAL A 13 -11.11 -5.39 -2.62
CA VAL A 13 -11.07 -6.61 -1.77
C VAL A 13 -10.19 -7.70 -2.37
N SER A 14 -10.05 -7.72 -3.70
CA SER A 14 -9.22 -8.68 -4.42
C SER A 14 -8.62 -8.11 -5.70
N ALA A 15 -7.49 -8.67 -6.13
CA ALA A 15 -6.86 -8.41 -7.43
C ALA A 15 -6.39 -9.72 -8.06
N LYS A 16 -6.40 -9.79 -9.39
CA LYS A 16 -5.84 -10.95 -10.12
C LYS A 16 -4.32 -10.90 -10.09
N ALA A 17 -3.70 -12.07 -9.99
CA ALA A 17 -2.25 -12.20 -9.91
C ALA A 17 -1.57 -11.57 -11.13
N GLY A 18 -0.58 -10.70 -10.88
CA GLY A 18 0.15 -10.00 -11.93
C GLY A 18 -0.62 -8.89 -12.67
N GLU A 19 -1.89 -8.66 -12.38
CA GLU A 19 -2.65 -7.55 -12.97
C GLU A 19 -2.44 -6.24 -12.20
N TYR A 20 -2.72 -5.13 -12.87
CA TYR A 20 -2.73 -3.81 -12.23
C TYR A 20 -4.07 -3.57 -11.52
N PHE A 21 -4.01 -2.97 -10.34
CA PHE A 21 -5.15 -2.48 -9.60
C PHE A 21 -4.89 -1.06 -9.08
N GLN A 22 -5.97 -0.35 -8.77
CA GLN A 22 -5.93 1.01 -8.25
C GLN A 22 -6.22 1.04 -6.75
N VAL A 23 -5.53 1.93 -6.05
CA VAL A 23 -5.69 2.14 -4.61
C VAL A 23 -5.93 3.62 -4.37
N ALA A 24 -7.13 3.98 -3.94
CA ALA A 24 -7.36 5.32 -3.41
C ALA A 24 -6.67 5.43 -2.04
N TRP A 25 -6.08 6.57 -1.76
CA TRP A 25 -5.39 6.81 -0.50
C TRP A 25 -5.51 8.27 -0.06
N GLN A 26 -5.37 8.47 1.24
CA GLN A 26 -5.25 9.77 1.91
C GLN A 26 -4.10 9.69 2.92
N GLY A 27 -3.44 10.80 3.21
CA GLY A 27 -2.31 10.82 4.13
C GLY A 27 -1.44 12.06 3.96
N PRO A 28 -0.31 12.12 4.67
CA PRO A 28 0.56 13.30 4.67
C PRO A 28 1.26 13.58 3.34
N ALA A 29 1.37 12.58 2.46
CA ALA A 29 2.04 12.65 1.15
C ALA A 29 3.43 13.32 1.24
N TYR A 30 4.22 12.99 2.27
CA TYR A 30 5.58 13.50 2.35
C TYR A 30 6.38 13.02 1.13
N GLN A 31 7.42 13.77 0.76
CA GLN A 31 8.13 13.67 -0.53
C GLN A 31 8.43 12.23 -1.00
N SER A 32 8.74 11.31 -0.07
CA SER A 32 9.13 9.94 -0.38
C SER A 32 8.12 8.88 0.09
N ASP A 33 6.99 9.28 0.66
CA ASP A 33 5.95 8.34 1.11
C ASP A 33 5.39 7.54 -0.06
N TYR A 34 4.98 6.30 0.20
CA TYR A 34 4.57 5.40 -0.86
C TYR A 34 3.45 4.45 -0.43
N ILE A 35 2.65 4.07 -1.42
CA ILE A 35 1.65 3.01 -1.31
C ILE A 35 2.28 1.73 -1.83
N THR A 36 2.10 0.63 -1.12
CA THR A 36 2.74 -0.64 -1.47
C THR A 36 1.84 -1.83 -1.23
N VAL A 37 2.09 -2.94 -1.92
CA VAL A 37 1.51 -4.26 -1.68
C VAL A 37 2.58 -5.20 -1.15
N ALA A 38 2.25 -5.91 -0.08
CA ALA A 38 3.16 -6.84 0.60
C ALA A 38 2.38 -8.03 1.16
N LEU A 39 3.07 -9.14 1.43
CA LEU A 39 2.47 -10.27 2.14
C LEU A 39 1.93 -9.82 3.49
N SER A 40 0.78 -10.37 3.88
CA SER A 40 0.17 -10.03 5.16
C SER A 40 1.12 -10.34 6.32
N GLY A 41 1.38 -9.36 7.19
CA GLY A 41 2.25 -9.52 8.35
C GLY A 41 3.76 -9.37 8.09
N ASP A 42 4.20 -9.15 6.85
CA ASP A 42 5.61 -8.89 6.56
C ASP A 42 6.10 -7.61 7.25
N SER A 43 7.42 -7.51 7.46
CA SER A 43 8.03 -6.30 8.03
C SER A 43 7.70 -5.05 7.18
N PRO A 44 7.61 -3.85 7.79
CA PRO A 44 7.21 -2.61 7.10
C PRO A 44 7.98 -2.28 5.82
N GLY A 45 9.27 -2.62 5.78
CA GLY A 45 10.15 -2.37 4.63
C GLY A 45 10.10 -3.44 3.53
N ARG A 46 9.44 -4.57 3.78
CA ARG A 46 9.31 -5.66 2.80
C ARG A 46 8.03 -5.52 2.01
N TYR A 47 8.15 -5.58 0.69
CA TYR A 47 7.03 -5.44 -0.23
C TYR A 47 7.34 -6.03 -1.61
N ASP A 48 6.30 -6.28 -2.39
CA ASP A 48 6.38 -6.80 -3.76
C ASP A 48 6.38 -5.67 -4.80
N ASN A 49 5.55 -4.65 -4.60
CA ASN A 49 5.45 -3.51 -5.51
C ASN A 49 4.99 -2.24 -4.79
N TYR A 50 5.32 -1.07 -5.35
CA TYR A 50 4.99 0.22 -4.75
C TYR A 50 4.75 1.31 -5.79
N ALA A 51 4.12 2.40 -5.34
CA ALA A 51 3.95 3.64 -6.07
C ALA A 51 4.09 4.81 -5.09
N TYR A 52 4.91 5.80 -5.44
CA TYR A 52 5.06 7.00 -4.62
C TYR A 52 3.78 7.83 -4.58
N THR A 53 3.48 8.39 -3.41
CA THR A 53 2.32 9.26 -3.17
C THR A 53 2.37 10.55 -4.00
N HIS A 54 3.56 11.06 -4.32
CA HIS A 54 3.70 12.23 -5.20
C HIS A 54 3.18 12.02 -6.64
N ARG A 55 2.87 10.77 -7.04
CA ARG A 55 2.23 10.46 -8.33
C ARG A 55 0.71 10.65 -8.29
N GLY A 56 0.14 10.97 -7.13
CA GLY A 56 -1.28 11.23 -6.94
C GLY A 56 -2.08 10.02 -6.46
N SER A 57 -3.38 10.27 -6.27
CA SER A 57 -4.38 9.30 -5.84
C SER A 57 -5.46 9.22 -6.93
N PRO A 58 -5.83 8.02 -7.41
CA PRO A 58 -5.40 6.71 -6.92
C PRO A 58 -3.99 6.30 -7.36
N ALA A 59 -3.31 5.53 -6.50
CA ALA A 59 -2.05 4.87 -6.83
C ALA A 59 -2.32 3.64 -7.71
N ARG A 60 -1.47 3.40 -8.71
CA ARG A 60 -1.53 2.22 -9.57
C ARG A 60 -0.46 1.21 -9.15
N LEU A 61 -0.88 0.04 -8.68
CA LEU A 61 0.00 -1.05 -8.25
C LEU A 61 -0.22 -2.28 -9.11
N LYS A 62 0.83 -3.09 -9.29
CA LYS A 62 0.75 -4.44 -9.85
C LYS A 62 0.64 -5.45 -8.72
N ALA A 63 -0.36 -6.33 -8.80
CA ALA A 63 -0.53 -7.40 -7.84
C ALA A 63 0.63 -8.41 -7.94
N PRO A 64 1.04 -9.00 -6.81
CA PRO A 64 1.95 -10.14 -6.79
C PRO A 64 1.48 -11.27 -7.72
N THR A 65 2.42 -12.02 -8.28
CA THR A 65 2.12 -13.12 -9.23
C THR A 65 1.69 -14.41 -8.54
N LYS A 66 1.87 -14.50 -7.21
CA LYS A 66 1.45 -15.64 -6.40
C LYS A 66 0.12 -15.32 -5.72
N PRO A 67 -0.96 -16.08 -5.97
CA PRO A 67 -2.19 -15.96 -5.20
C PRO A 67 -1.96 -16.14 -3.70
N GLY A 68 -2.74 -15.45 -2.87
CA GLY A 68 -2.59 -15.48 -1.41
C GLY A 68 -3.20 -14.26 -0.71
N GLU A 69 -2.95 -14.16 0.59
CA GLU A 69 -3.41 -13.06 1.43
C GLU A 69 -2.30 -12.01 1.54
N TYR A 70 -2.59 -10.82 1.05
CA TYR A 70 -1.69 -9.67 1.03
C TYR A 70 -2.33 -8.50 1.76
N GLU A 71 -1.56 -7.44 1.91
CA GLU A 71 -2.07 -6.16 2.37
C GLU A 71 -1.48 -5.02 1.57
N VAL A 72 -2.29 -3.99 1.38
CA VAL A 72 -1.87 -2.71 0.84
C VAL A 72 -1.57 -1.78 2.00
N ARG A 73 -0.43 -1.10 1.96
CA ARG A 73 0.11 -0.28 3.04
C ARG A 73 0.39 1.13 2.54
N TYR A 74 0.09 2.13 3.37
CA TYR A 74 0.71 3.44 3.27
C TYR A 74 1.96 3.44 4.15
N ILE A 75 3.12 3.68 3.56
CA ILE A 75 4.38 3.80 4.27
C ILE A 75 4.83 5.25 4.31
N MET A 76 5.01 5.77 5.53
CA MET A 76 5.81 6.97 5.75
C MET A 76 7.28 6.60 5.55
N ALA A 77 7.92 7.21 4.56
CA ALA A 77 9.31 6.86 4.22
C ALA A 77 10.28 7.20 5.35
N ARG A 78 10.03 8.29 6.06
CA ARG A 78 10.81 8.65 7.25
C ARG A 78 10.59 7.60 8.35
N GLY A 79 11.58 6.74 8.57
CA GLY A 79 11.55 5.68 9.57
C GLY A 79 10.75 4.44 9.16
N THR A 80 10.37 4.32 7.87
CA THR A 80 9.70 3.13 7.31
C THR A 80 8.50 2.68 8.14
N LYS A 81 7.60 3.63 8.45
CA LYS A 81 6.47 3.40 9.34
C LYS A 81 5.20 3.14 8.55
N ILE A 82 4.48 2.07 8.87
CA ILE A 82 3.13 1.83 8.35
C ILE A 82 2.17 2.82 9.03
N LEU A 83 1.55 3.70 8.26
CA LEU A 83 0.50 4.61 8.77
C LEU A 83 -0.90 4.04 8.59
N ALA A 84 -1.10 3.26 7.53
CA ALA A 84 -2.36 2.59 7.24
C ALA A 84 -2.08 1.27 6.52
N LYS A 85 -2.97 0.29 6.74
CA LYS A 85 -2.99 -0.94 5.96
C LYS A 85 -4.40 -1.49 5.81
N ARG A 86 -4.63 -2.20 4.70
CA ARG A 86 -5.88 -2.92 4.40
C ARG A 86 -5.58 -4.24 3.69
N ALA A 87 -6.41 -5.24 3.96
CA ALA A 87 -6.29 -6.54 3.33
C ALA A 87 -6.54 -6.47 1.83
N LEU A 88 -5.83 -7.31 1.07
CA LEU A 88 -6.01 -7.53 -0.35
C LEU A 88 -5.83 -9.03 -0.63
N LYS A 89 -6.85 -9.66 -1.21
CA LYS A 89 -6.73 -11.04 -1.65
C LYS A 89 -6.24 -11.12 -3.09
N VAL A 90 -5.10 -11.77 -3.30
CA VAL A 90 -4.62 -12.04 -4.66
C VAL A 90 -5.19 -13.37 -5.13
N ILE A 91 -5.95 -13.33 -6.21
CA ILE A 91 -6.60 -14.49 -6.85
C ILE A 91 -5.90 -14.84 -8.16
N LYS A 92 -6.17 -16.04 -8.69
CA LYS A 92 -5.68 -16.43 -10.03
C LYS A 92 -6.32 -15.58 -11.13
#